data_AF-A0A662FAN9-F1
#
_entry.id   AF-A0A662FAN9-F1
#
_cell.length_a   1.000
_cell.length_b   1.000
_cell.length_c   1.000
_cell.angle_alpha   90.00
_cell.angle_beta   90.00
_cell.angle_gamma   90.00
#
_symmetry.space_group_name_H-M   'P 1'
#
loop_
_entity.id
_entity.type
_entity.pdbx_description
1 polymer ?
#
loop_
_entity_poly.entity_id
_entity_poly.type
_entity_poly.pdbx_seq_one_letter_code
_entity_poly.pdbx_strand_id
1 'polypeptide(L)'
;MNISQIYQNQKDTYAKRHQIEQTEEQISTKTHQAVIEAFLALPSKASIQFIGEIQKLKPIIESVFKKTTNRQLPENIQFQIFHQAEFEKRFGKATLGVSINRYPFISDVLLKENSLPELLLTAGHEIGHVLSEPIENSFLEEAKAYAFMLAWLKTIKENNIAGLKDFIKLTPPAKNGIHDRALNFVLEQTASGKEPIELFKEIAKIKYEFSL
;
A
#
# COMPACT_ATOMS: atom_id res chain seq x y z
N MET A 1 26.25 -5.09 -54.13
CA MET A 1 26.52 -4.80 -52.70
C MET A 1 27.49 -5.85 -52.18
N ASN A 2 28.52 -5.43 -51.45
CA ASN A 2 29.56 -6.32 -50.93
C ASN A 2 29.04 -7.08 -49.69
N ILE A 3 29.29 -8.39 -49.61
CA ILE A 3 28.84 -9.25 -48.51
C ILE A 3 29.39 -8.74 -47.16
N SER A 4 30.58 -8.15 -47.14
CA SER A 4 31.15 -7.57 -45.91
C SER A 4 30.35 -6.36 -45.39
N GLN A 5 29.73 -5.56 -46.26
CA GLN A 5 28.90 -4.42 -45.87
C GLN A 5 27.56 -4.87 -45.27
N ILE A 6 27.03 -6.01 -45.71
CA ILE A 6 25.79 -6.59 -45.17
C ILE A 6 26.02 -7.10 -43.74
N TYR A 7 27.15 -7.79 -43.51
CA TYR A 7 27.52 -8.30 -42.19
C TYR A 7 27.78 -7.18 -41.17
N GLN A 8 28.39 -6.07 -41.59
CA GLN A 8 28.64 -4.93 -40.71
C GLN A 8 27.37 -4.17 -40.36
N ASN A 9 26.48 -3.94 -41.34
CA ASN A 9 25.17 -3.34 -41.07
C ASN A 9 24.32 -4.18 -40.10
N GLN A 10 24.41 -5.51 -40.16
CA GLN A 10 23.71 -6.40 -39.21
C GLN A 10 24.30 -6.34 -37.79
N LYS A 11 25.62 -6.26 -37.64
CA LYS A 11 26.26 -6.04 -36.34
C LYS A 11 25.88 -4.68 -35.74
N ASP A 12 25.85 -3.64 -36.55
CA ASP A 12 25.51 -2.28 -36.10
C ASP A 12 24.04 -2.17 -35.70
N THR A 13 23.13 -2.86 -36.39
CA THR A 13 21.72 -2.93 -36.00
C THR A 13 21.51 -3.75 -34.73
N TYR A 14 22.24 -4.86 -34.55
CA TYR A 14 22.17 -5.65 -33.32
C TYR A 14 22.72 -4.89 -32.11
N ALA A 15 23.85 -4.19 -32.27
CA ALA A 15 24.43 -3.35 -31.22
C ALA A 15 23.52 -2.17 -30.86
N LYS A 16 22.89 -1.52 -31.86
CA LYS A 16 21.88 -0.47 -31.61
C LYS A 16 20.65 -0.99 -30.87
N ARG A 17 20.14 -2.18 -31.22
CA ARG A 17 19.01 -2.79 -30.50
C ARG A 17 19.36 -3.09 -29.05
N HIS A 18 20.52 -3.69 -28.78
CA HIS A 18 21.00 -3.93 -27.42
C HIS A 18 21.17 -2.65 -26.62
N GLN A 19 21.70 -1.59 -27.22
CA GLN A 19 21.80 -0.29 -26.54
C GLN A 19 20.43 0.32 -26.24
N ILE A 20 19.47 0.21 -27.16
CA ILE A 20 18.10 0.69 -26.95
C ILE A 20 17.42 -0.12 -25.83
N GLU A 21 17.49 -1.45 -25.87
CA GLU A 21 16.92 -2.33 -24.83
C GLU A 21 17.55 -2.06 -23.45
N GLN A 22 18.88 -1.92 -23.37
CA GLN A 22 19.56 -1.57 -22.12
C GLN A 22 19.20 -0.16 -21.63
N THR A 23 18.98 0.78 -22.54
CA THR A 23 18.59 2.16 -22.20
C THR A 23 17.13 2.20 -21.73
N GLU A 24 16.23 1.47 -22.40
CA GLU A 24 14.82 1.33 -21.99
C GLU A 24 14.71 0.60 -20.65
N GLU A 25 15.49 -0.44 -20.42
CA GLU A 25 15.56 -1.15 -19.14
C GLU A 25 16.14 -0.26 -18.02
N GLN A 26 17.18 0.51 -18.29
CA GLN A 26 17.73 1.49 -17.32
C GLN A 26 16.78 2.66 -17.05
N ILE A 27 16.07 3.17 -18.06
CA ILE A 27 15.07 4.23 -17.87
C ILE A 27 13.89 3.67 -17.09
N SER A 28 13.38 2.50 -17.46
CA SER A 28 12.28 1.81 -16.77
C SER A 28 12.62 1.55 -15.30
N THR A 29 13.78 0.96 -15.01
CA THR A 29 14.24 0.70 -13.64
C THR A 29 14.45 1.98 -12.82
N LYS A 30 15.00 3.07 -13.41
CA LYS A 30 15.09 4.37 -12.73
C LYS A 30 13.71 4.97 -12.42
N THR A 31 12.75 4.78 -13.32
CA THR A 31 11.37 5.27 -13.13
C THR A 31 10.65 4.44 -12.06
N HIS A 32 10.83 3.13 -12.06
CA HIS A 32 10.34 2.21 -11.03
C HIS A 32 10.90 2.56 -9.65
N GLN A 33 12.21 2.76 -9.57
CA GLN A 33 12.91 3.13 -8.34
C GLN A 33 12.39 4.46 -7.79
N ALA A 34 12.18 5.47 -8.65
CA ALA A 34 11.64 6.76 -8.25
C ALA A 34 10.22 6.67 -7.67
N VAL A 35 9.35 5.82 -8.24
CA VAL A 35 8.00 5.58 -7.69
C VAL A 35 8.05 4.96 -6.31
N ILE A 36 8.93 3.96 -6.11
CA ILE A 36 9.13 3.32 -4.81
C ILE A 36 9.67 4.32 -3.79
N GLU A 37 10.68 5.10 -4.16
CA GLU A 37 11.30 6.12 -3.30
C GLU A 37 10.30 7.21 -2.87
N ALA A 38 9.36 7.58 -3.74
CA ALA A 38 8.30 8.54 -3.39
C ALA A 38 7.41 8.05 -2.23
N PHE A 39 7.20 6.74 -2.08
CA PHE A 39 6.47 6.18 -0.93
C PHE A 39 7.33 6.11 0.35
N LEU A 40 8.64 5.93 0.20
CA LEU A 40 9.59 5.69 1.29
C LEU A 40 10.29 6.95 1.84
N ALA A 41 10.17 8.10 1.16
CA ALA A 41 10.87 9.34 1.50
C ALA A 41 10.70 9.75 2.99
N LEU A 42 11.78 10.26 3.59
CA LEU A 42 11.82 10.68 4.99
C LEU A 42 10.99 11.96 5.21
N PRO A 43 10.24 12.05 6.32
CA PRO A 43 9.41 13.21 6.58
C PRO A 43 10.21 14.44 6.98
N SER A 44 9.70 15.63 6.66
CA SER A 44 10.20 16.87 7.25
C SER A 44 9.87 16.92 8.75
N LYS A 45 10.72 17.53 9.59
CA LYS A 45 10.49 17.55 11.05
C LYS A 45 9.41 18.58 11.42
N ALA A 46 8.25 18.13 11.89
CA ALA A 46 7.30 18.93 12.65
C ALA A 46 6.41 18.05 13.56
N SER A 47 5.72 18.67 14.53
CA SER A 47 5.03 18.05 15.66
C SER A 47 4.05 16.94 15.26
N ILE A 48 4.36 15.71 15.68
CA ILE A 48 3.51 14.55 15.42
C ILE A 48 2.41 14.52 16.48
N GLN A 49 1.15 14.63 16.06
CA GLN A 49 0.01 14.51 16.96
C GLN A 49 -0.18 13.05 17.38
N PHE A 50 -0.24 12.80 18.69
CA PHE A 50 -0.55 11.50 19.26
C PHE A 50 -2.06 11.37 19.49
N ILE A 51 -2.66 10.23 19.12
CA ILE A 51 -4.11 10.02 19.24
C ILE A 51 -4.39 8.68 19.93
N GLY A 52 -4.96 8.76 21.14
CA GLY A 52 -5.43 7.58 21.90
C GLY A 52 -6.93 7.30 21.77
N GLU A 53 -7.68 8.13 21.04
CA GLU A 53 -9.16 8.08 21.00
C GLU A 53 -9.69 7.95 19.58
N ILE A 54 -10.54 6.94 19.35
CA ILE A 54 -11.09 6.65 18.01
C ILE A 54 -11.97 7.79 17.47
N GLN A 55 -12.60 8.58 18.33
CA GLN A 55 -13.49 9.69 17.94
C GLN A 55 -12.74 10.78 17.15
N LYS A 56 -11.43 10.93 17.39
CA LYS A 56 -10.58 11.87 16.66
C LYS A 56 -10.06 11.28 15.35
N LEU A 57 -9.84 9.97 15.30
CA LEU A 57 -9.27 9.27 14.14
C LEU A 57 -10.34 8.90 13.09
N LYS A 58 -11.54 8.48 13.53
CA LYS A 58 -12.61 7.96 12.67
C LYS A 58 -13.03 8.93 11.56
N PRO A 59 -13.25 10.24 11.81
CA PRO A 59 -13.60 11.18 10.74
C PRO A 59 -12.50 11.31 9.67
N ILE A 60 -11.23 11.15 10.07
CA ILE A 60 -10.09 11.17 9.14
C ILE A 60 -10.10 9.89 8.30
N ILE A 61 -10.29 8.72 8.94
CA ILE A 61 -10.43 7.42 8.24
C ILE A 61 -11.56 7.48 7.22
N GLU A 62 -12.75 7.97 7.59
CA GLU A 62 -13.89 8.10 6.68
C GLU A 62 -13.57 9.03 5.49
N SER A 63 -12.88 10.14 5.74
CA SER A 63 -12.46 11.08 4.69
C SER A 63 -11.47 10.46 3.71
N VAL A 64 -10.44 9.77 4.21
CA VAL A 64 -9.46 9.07 3.37
C VAL A 64 -10.14 7.97 2.58
N PHE A 65 -10.94 7.13 3.26
CA PHE A 65 -11.67 6.04 2.63
C PHE A 65 -12.53 6.53 1.47
N LYS A 66 -13.29 7.60 1.69
CA LYS A 66 -14.13 8.20 0.66
C LYS A 66 -13.33 8.71 -0.53
N LYS A 67 -12.18 9.32 -0.31
CA LYS A 67 -11.32 9.79 -1.39
C LYS A 67 -10.61 8.64 -2.12
N THR A 68 -10.23 7.57 -1.42
CA THR A 68 -9.55 6.39 -1.99
C THR A 68 -10.49 5.53 -2.83
N THR A 69 -11.73 5.37 -2.39
CA THR A 69 -12.67 4.40 -2.98
C THR A 69 -13.84 5.05 -3.72
N ASN A 70 -14.03 6.36 -3.56
CA ASN A 70 -15.23 7.10 -3.96
C ASN A 70 -16.53 6.56 -3.35
N ARG A 71 -16.46 5.91 -2.18
CA ARG A 71 -17.58 5.28 -1.45
C ARG A 71 -17.55 5.64 0.03
N GLN A 72 -18.66 5.45 0.73
CA GLN A 72 -18.67 5.59 2.18
C GLN A 72 -18.02 4.37 2.85
N LEU A 73 -17.38 4.60 4.01
CA LEU A 73 -16.83 3.51 4.82
C LEU A 73 -17.97 2.57 5.24
N PRO A 74 -17.87 1.25 4.99
CA PRO A 74 -18.92 0.31 5.35
C PRO A 74 -19.24 0.34 6.85
N GLU A 75 -20.54 0.32 7.19
CA GLU A 75 -21.00 0.35 8.59
C GLU A 75 -20.66 -0.93 9.37
N ASN A 76 -20.36 -2.02 8.65
CA ASN A 76 -19.94 -3.31 9.22
C ASN A 76 -18.44 -3.38 9.53
N ILE A 77 -17.72 -2.26 9.55
CA ILE A 77 -16.32 -2.18 10.01
C ILE A 77 -16.27 -1.35 11.29
N GLN A 78 -15.88 -1.99 12.39
CA GLN A 78 -15.72 -1.34 13.69
C GLN A 78 -14.26 -1.05 13.97
N PHE A 79 -14.01 0.06 14.66
CA PHE A 79 -12.66 0.50 15.00
C PHE A 79 -12.50 0.64 16.51
N GLN A 80 -11.37 0.18 17.02
CA GLN A 80 -10.99 0.38 18.41
C GLN A 80 -9.51 0.73 18.50
N ILE A 81 -9.17 1.76 19.28
CA ILE A 81 -7.80 2.07 19.66
C ILE A 81 -7.59 1.57 21.09
N PHE A 82 -6.53 0.80 21.30
CA PHE A 82 -6.13 0.33 22.62
C PHE A 82 -4.90 1.09 23.09
N HIS A 83 -4.83 1.34 24.39
CA HIS A 83 -3.60 1.79 25.02
C HIS A 83 -2.47 0.80 24.77
N GLN A 84 -1.26 1.34 24.56
CA GLN A 84 -0.10 0.57 24.13
C GLN A 84 0.14 -0.68 25.01
N ALA A 85 0.14 -0.54 26.34
CA ALA A 85 0.39 -1.66 27.26
C ALA A 85 -0.66 -2.78 27.16
N GLU A 86 -1.93 -2.43 26.96
CA GLU A 86 -3.02 -3.41 26.84
C GLU A 86 -2.95 -4.16 25.51
N PHE A 87 -2.67 -3.43 24.42
CA PHE A 87 -2.52 -4.02 23.10
C PHE A 87 -1.32 -4.97 23.05
N GLU A 88 -0.17 -4.55 23.57
CA GLU A 88 1.06 -5.35 23.56
C GLU A 88 0.92 -6.62 24.41
N LYS A 89 0.14 -6.56 25.50
CA LYS A 89 -0.17 -7.75 26.31
C LYS A 89 -0.98 -8.78 25.52
N ARG A 90 -1.86 -8.35 24.62
CA ARG A 90 -2.75 -9.22 23.84
C ARG A 90 -2.13 -9.73 22.53
N PHE A 91 -1.39 -8.87 21.83
CA PHE A 91 -0.95 -9.11 20.46
C PHE A 91 0.58 -9.05 20.26
N GLY A 92 1.32 -8.70 21.30
CA GLY A 92 2.77 -8.58 21.26
C GLY A 92 3.28 -7.18 20.90
N LYS A 93 4.56 -6.92 21.22
CA LYS A 93 5.19 -5.59 21.09
C LYS A 93 5.35 -5.10 19.66
N ALA A 94 5.64 -6.01 18.74
CA ALA A 94 5.90 -5.67 17.34
C ALA A 94 4.62 -5.37 16.54
N THR A 95 3.46 -5.79 17.04
CA THR A 95 2.17 -5.63 16.36
C THR A 95 1.65 -4.20 16.53
N LEU A 96 1.22 -3.58 15.44
CA LEU A 96 0.69 -2.21 15.41
C LEU A 96 -0.83 -2.17 15.22
N GLY A 97 -1.37 -3.18 14.55
CA GLY A 97 -2.80 -3.34 14.27
C GLY A 97 -3.13 -4.81 14.09
N VAL A 98 -4.41 -5.13 14.25
CA VAL A 98 -4.98 -6.44 13.97
C VAL A 98 -6.38 -6.24 13.41
N SER A 99 -6.66 -6.94 12.32
CA SER A 99 -8.00 -7.09 11.77
C SER A 99 -8.60 -8.44 12.15
N ILE A 100 -9.90 -8.45 12.46
CA ILE A 100 -10.69 -9.67 12.58
C ILE A 100 -11.76 -9.61 11.51
N ASN A 101 -11.45 -10.20 10.36
CA ASN A 101 -12.35 -10.25 9.22
C ASN A 101 -13.45 -11.29 9.44
N ARG A 102 -14.71 -10.83 9.48
CA ARG A 102 -15.91 -11.68 9.56
C ARG A 102 -16.85 -11.46 8.39
N TYR A 103 -16.34 -11.03 7.25
CA TYR A 103 -17.11 -10.71 6.05
C TYR A 103 -18.18 -11.79 5.74
N PRO A 104 -19.44 -11.43 5.43
CA PRO A 104 -19.96 -10.06 5.28
C PRO A 104 -20.46 -9.42 6.59
N PHE A 105 -20.26 -10.07 7.75
CA PHE A 105 -20.66 -9.56 9.06
C PHE A 105 -19.70 -8.49 9.59
N ILE A 106 -19.91 -8.08 10.84
CA ILE A 106 -19.14 -7.02 11.50
C ILE A 106 -17.69 -7.48 11.70
N SER A 107 -16.78 -6.79 11.03
CA SER A 107 -15.34 -6.99 11.16
C SER A 107 -14.73 -5.94 12.07
N ASP A 108 -13.68 -6.32 12.79
CA ASP A 108 -12.98 -5.42 13.72
C ASP A 108 -11.64 -4.96 13.12
N VAL A 109 -11.34 -3.68 13.29
CA VAL A 109 -10.01 -3.09 13.08
C VAL A 109 -9.52 -2.55 14.43
N LEU A 110 -8.56 -3.25 15.00
CA LEU A 110 -7.99 -2.96 16.32
C LEU A 110 -6.62 -2.33 16.13
N LEU A 111 -6.41 -1.12 16.65
CA LEU A 111 -5.19 -0.35 16.48
C LEU A 111 -4.49 -0.15 17.82
N LYS A 112 -3.16 -0.25 17.81
CA LYS A 112 -2.33 0.17 18.94
C LYS A 112 -2.19 1.68 18.91
N GLU A 113 -2.49 2.33 20.03
CA GLU A 113 -2.27 3.75 20.22
C GLU A 113 -0.86 4.15 19.76
N ASN A 114 -0.79 5.16 18.89
CA ASN A 114 0.44 5.63 18.28
C ASN A 114 0.27 7.06 17.75
N SER A 115 1.29 7.54 17.04
CA SER A 115 1.21 8.79 16.32
C SER A 115 0.22 8.71 15.14
N LEU A 116 -0.39 9.85 14.78
CA LEU A 116 -1.42 9.90 13.73
C LEU A 116 -0.97 9.31 12.38
N PRO A 117 0.24 9.62 11.84
CA PRO A 117 0.74 8.98 10.62
C PRO A 117 0.80 7.45 10.70
N GLU A 118 1.32 6.89 11.81
CA GLU A 118 1.39 5.43 11.97
C GLU A 118 -0.01 4.83 12.10
N LEU A 119 -0.89 5.44 12.88
CA LEU A 119 -2.27 4.98 13.04
C LEU A 119 -3.02 4.94 11.70
N LEU A 120 -2.89 5.99 10.87
CA LEU A 120 -3.55 6.03 9.56
C LEU A 120 -2.98 5.01 8.58
N LEU A 121 -1.66 4.78 8.60
CA LEU A 121 -1.02 3.79 7.74
C LEU A 121 -1.45 2.38 8.14
N THR A 122 -1.38 2.06 9.42
CA THR A 122 -1.84 0.78 9.97
C THR A 122 -3.33 0.59 9.71
N ALA A 123 -4.18 1.60 9.96
CA ALA A 123 -5.60 1.52 9.64
C ALA A 123 -5.86 1.22 8.16
N GLY A 124 -5.12 1.85 7.24
CA GLY A 124 -5.21 1.55 5.82
C GLY A 124 -4.95 0.06 5.52
N HIS A 125 -3.88 -0.50 6.08
CA HIS A 125 -3.57 -1.93 5.93
C HIS A 125 -4.67 -2.84 6.49
N GLU A 126 -5.10 -2.61 7.74
CA GLU A 126 -6.14 -3.43 8.38
C GLU A 126 -7.51 -3.33 7.68
N ILE A 127 -7.86 -2.15 7.17
CA ILE A 127 -9.06 -1.97 6.35
C ILE A 127 -8.96 -2.81 5.08
N GLY A 128 -7.79 -2.84 4.44
CA GLY A 128 -7.55 -3.64 3.25
C GLY A 128 -7.83 -5.14 3.44
N HIS A 129 -7.62 -5.67 4.64
CA HIS A 129 -7.98 -7.05 4.97
C HIS A 129 -9.49 -7.28 5.04
N VAL A 130 -10.25 -6.36 5.64
CA VAL A 130 -11.66 -6.56 6.01
C VAL A 130 -12.67 -6.13 4.94
N LEU A 131 -12.21 -5.51 3.85
CA LEU A 131 -13.07 -5.05 2.76
C LEU A 131 -13.61 -6.15 1.84
N SER A 132 -13.09 -7.37 1.95
CA SER A 132 -13.51 -8.53 1.16
C SER A 132 -13.50 -9.79 2.00
N GLU A 133 -13.96 -10.91 1.44
CA GLU A 133 -13.71 -12.24 2.02
C GLU A 133 -12.19 -12.48 2.21
N PRO A 134 -11.78 -13.17 3.29
CA PRO A 134 -10.39 -13.58 3.50
C PRO A 134 -9.89 -14.50 2.37
N ILE A 135 -8.65 -14.30 1.94
CA ILE A 135 -8.00 -15.16 0.95
C ILE A 135 -7.16 -16.22 1.68
N GLU A 136 -7.40 -17.50 1.40
CA GLU A 136 -6.66 -18.61 2.03
C GLU A 136 -5.14 -18.53 1.83
N ASN A 137 -4.72 -18.04 0.66
CA ASN A 137 -3.32 -17.78 0.38
C ASN A 137 -2.86 -16.53 1.14
N SER A 138 -2.13 -16.74 2.24
CA SER A 138 -1.67 -15.66 3.11
C SER A 138 -0.81 -14.61 2.39
N PHE A 139 -0.07 -14.98 1.34
CA PHE A 139 0.71 -14.00 0.58
C PHE A 139 -0.21 -13.07 -0.22
N LEU A 140 -1.25 -13.62 -0.85
CA LEU A 140 -2.24 -12.83 -1.56
C LEU A 140 -3.10 -11.99 -0.60
N GLU A 141 -3.43 -12.51 0.58
CA GLU A 141 -4.15 -11.76 1.61
C GLU A 141 -3.35 -10.53 2.08
N GLU A 142 -2.05 -10.70 2.32
CA GLU A 142 -1.15 -9.58 2.63
C GLU A 142 -1.01 -8.63 1.44
N ALA A 143 -0.81 -9.15 0.23
CA ALA A 143 -0.65 -8.32 -0.97
C ALA A 143 -1.91 -7.47 -1.24
N LYS A 144 -3.10 -8.03 -0.98
CA LYS A 144 -4.38 -7.30 -1.02
C LYS A 144 -4.35 -6.11 -0.06
N ALA A 145 -4.01 -6.34 1.21
CA ALA A 145 -3.95 -5.28 2.22
C ALA A 145 -2.89 -4.22 1.90
N TYR A 146 -1.70 -4.63 1.45
CA TYR A 146 -0.65 -3.72 1.00
C TYR A 146 -1.07 -2.89 -0.23
N ALA A 147 -1.76 -3.48 -1.20
CA ALA A 147 -2.26 -2.76 -2.37
C ALA A 147 -3.27 -1.66 -1.96
N PHE A 148 -4.20 -1.97 -1.06
CA PHE A 148 -5.13 -0.98 -0.52
C PHE A 148 -4.39 0.10 0.29
N MET A 149 -3.44 -0.29 1.14
CA MET A 149 -2.63 0.67 1.92
C MET A 149 -1.83 1.63 1.03
N LEU A 150 -1.30 1.18 -0.12
CA LEU A 150 -0.62 2.09 -1.06
C LEU A 150 -1.61 3.07 -1.71
N ALA A 151 -2.81 2.63 -2.10
CA ALA A 151 -3.86 3.51 -2.61
C ALA A 151 -4.27 4.56 -1.55
N TRP A 152 -4.41 4.11 -0.30
CA TRP A 152 -4.70 4.92 0.87
C TRP A 152 -3.61 5.96 1.13
N LEU A 153 -2.35 5.54 1.15
CA LEU A 153 -1.18 6.41 1.33
C LEU A 153 -1.07 7.45 0.21
N LYS A 154 -1.23 7.03 -1.05
CA LYS A 154 -1.28 7.92 -2.22
C LYS A 154 -2.36 8.99 -2.05
N THR A 155 -3.57 8.58 -1.64
CA THR A 155 -4.70 9.48 -1.39
C THR A 155 -4.37 10.53 -0.31
N ILE A 156 -3.78 10.13 0.81
CA ILE A 156 -3.40 11.04 1.90
C ILE A 156 -2.39 12.07 1.39
N LYS A 157 -1.37 11.62 0.65
CA LYS A 157 -0.33 12.51 0.10
C LYS A 157 -0.90 13.52 -0.91
N GLU A 158 -1.70 13.06 -1.87
CA GLU A 158 -2.27 13.90 -2.93
C GLU A 158 -3.25 14.95 -2.38
N ASN A 159 -4.01 14.60 -1.34
CA ASN A 159 -5.03 15.46 -0.77
C ASN A 159 -4.56 16.21 0.50
N ASN A 160 -3.30 16.01 0.91
CA ASN A 160 -2.74 16.53 2.17
C ASN A 160 -3.66 16.32 3.39
N ILE A 161 -4.21 15.11 3.52
CA ILE A 161 -5.17 14.82 4.59
C ILE A 161 -4.51 15.01 5.95
N ALA A 162 -5.17 15.77 6.82
CA ALA A 162 -4.67 16.15 8.14
C ALA A 162 -3.28 16.82 8.13
N GLY A 163 -2.89 17.44 7.01
CA GLY A 163 -1.58 18.07 6.87
C GLY A 163 -0.42 17.07 6.73
N LEU A 164 -0.70 15.80 6.43
CA LEU A 164 0.27 14.71 6.54
C LEU A 164 1.09 14.44 5.27
N LYS A 165 0.91 15.18 4.18
CA LYS A 165 1.54 14.89 2.87
C LYS A 165 3.03 14.60 2.97
N ASP A 166 3.75 15.42 3.74
CA ASP A 166 5.20 15.34 3.89
C ASP A 166 5.63 14.56 5.15
N PHE A 167 4.68 13.96 5.88
CA PHE A 167 4.91 13.30 7.18
C PHE A 167 4.59 11.81 7.17
N ILE A 168 3.64 11.39 6.35
CA ILE A 168 3.27 9.99 6.22
C ILE A 168 4.14 9.30 5.17
N LYS A 169 4.72 8.16 5.54
CA LYS A 169 5.53 7.34 4.65
C LYS A 169 5.24 5.87 4.88
N LEU A 170 5.51 5.09 3.85
CA LEU A 170 5.54 3.65 3.98
C LEU A 170 6.76 3.26 4.82
N THR A 171 6.53 2.53 5.91
CA THR A 171 7.61 1.91 6.67
C THR A 171 7.62 0.41 6.32
N PRO A 172 8.65 -0.08 5.59
CA PRO A 172 8.67 -1.46 5.17
C PRO A 172 8.77 -2.39 6.39
N PRO A 173 8.10 -3.55 6.37
CA PRO A 173 8.22 -4.56 7.42
C PRO A 173 9.61 -5.20 7.41
N ALA A 174 9.90 -6.03 8.41
CA ALA A 174 11.16 -6.78 8.49
C ALA A 174 11.34 -7.69 7.26
N LYS A 175 12.56 -7.71 6.69
CA LYS A 175 12.92 -8.39 5.43
C LYS A 175 13.15 -9.90 5.59
N ASN A 176 12.17 -10.63 6.10
CA ASN A 176 12.31 -12.06 6.37
C ASN A 176 10.97 -12.83 6.45
N GLY A 177 9.89 -12.26 5.93
CA GLY A 177 8.54 -12.73 6.23
C GLY A 177 7.61 -12.82 5.03
N ILE A 178 6.33 -12.86 5.33
CA ILE A 178 5.28 -12.79 4.30
C ILE A 178 4.95 -11.35 3.93
N HIS A 179 5.00 -10.45 4.91
CA HIS A 179 4.69 -9.04 4.75
C HIS A 179 5.66 -8.31 3.80
N ASP A 180 6.97 -8.54 3.89
CA ASP A 180 7.95 -7.89 3.01
C ASP A 180 7.85 -8.40 1.58
N ARG A 181 7.66 -9.71 1.39
CA ARG A 181 7.43 -10.29 0.06
C ARG A 181 6.16 -9.74 -0.58
N ALA A 182 5.06 -9.67 0.17
CA ALA A 182 3.80 -9.12 -0.31
C ALA A 182 3.91 -7.63 -0.65
N LEU A 183 4.55 -6.84 0.21
CA LEU A 183 4.79 -5.42 -0.06
C LEU A 183 5.67 -5.22 -1.30
N ASN A 184 6.78 -5.96 -1.43
CA ASN A 184 7.66 -5.86 -2.60
C ASN A 184 6.92 -6.19 -3.89
N PHE A 185 6.11 -7.25 -3.89
CA PHE A 185 5.25 -7.57 -5.04
C PHE A 185 4.32 -6.40 -5.40
N VAL A 186 3.64 -5.80 -4.42
CA VAL A 186 2.74 -4.67 -4.66
C VAL A 186 3.50 -3.44 -5.18
N LEU A 187 4.70 -3.15 -4.64
CA LEU A 187 5.55 -2.07 -5.10
C LEU A 187 6.02 -2.29 -6.54
N GLU A 188 6.42 -3.50 -6.92
CA GLU A 188 6.82 -3.86 -8.28
C GLU A 188 5.66 -3.72 -9.28
N GLN A 189 4.45 -4.17 -8.91
CA GLN A 189 3.26 -3.98 -9.74
C GLN A 189 2.94 -2.49 -9.92
N THR A 190 3.02 -1.71 -8.84
CA THR A 190 2.77 -0.26 -8.87
C THR A 190 3.81 0.47 -9.71
N ALA A 191 5.08 0.10 -9.55
CA ALA A 191 6.18 0.64 -10.34
C ALA A 191 6.00 0.37 -11.83
N SER A 192 5.45 -0.80 -12.19
CA SER A 192 5.10 -1.18 -13.56
C SER A 192 3.87 -0.45 -14.13
N GLY A 193 3.36 0.56 -13.43
CA GLY A 193 2.26 1.42 -13.87
C GLY A 193 0.86 0.96 -13.43
N LYS A 194 0.75 -0.09 -12.61
CA LYS A 194 -0.54 -0.55 -12.10
C LYS A 194 -1.02 0.34 -10.97
N GLU A 195 -2.24 0.87 -11.06
CA GLU A 195 -2.82 1.66 -9.97
C GLU A 195 -3.10 0.76 -8.74
N PRO A 196 -2.63 1.12 -7.53
CA PRO A 196 -2.74 0.23 -6.36
C PRO A 196 -4.18 -0.18 -6.01
N ILE A 197 -5.15 0.72 -6.22
CA ILE A 197 -6.57 0.42 -5.97
C ILE A 197 -7.13 -0.61 -6.96
N GLU A 198 -6.64 -0.63 -8.19
CA GLU A 198 -7.03 -1.64 -9.19
C GLU A 198 -6.36 -2.99 -8.89
N LEU A 199 -5.09 -2.97 -8.45
CA LEU A 199 -4.43 -4.18 -7.95
C LEU A 199 -5.17 -4.78 -6.75
N PHE A 200 -5.61 -3.96 -5.80
CA PHE A 200 -6.46 -4.41 -4.68
C PHE A 200 -7.72 -5.13 -5.18
N LYS A 201 -8.48 -4.51 -6.10
CA LYS A 201 -9.71 -5.09 -6.66
C LYS A 201 -9.45 -6.43 -7.36
N GLU A 202 -8.35 -6.53 -8.10
CA GLU A 202 -7.97 -7.75 -8.80
C GLU A 202 -7.63 -8.89 -7.83
N ILE A 203 -6.79 -8.63 -6.82
CA ILE A 203 -6.40 -9.64 -5.82
C ILE A 203 -7.59 -10.07 -4.98
N ALA A 204 -8.41 -9.11 -4.54
CA ALA A 204 -9.63 -9.36 -3.78
C ALA A 204 -10.70 -10.09 -4.61
N LYS A 205 -10.44 -10.35 -5.91
CA LYS A 205 -11.38 -10.93 -6.87
C LYS A 205 -12.73 -10.22 -6.84
N ILE A 206 -12.71 -8.90 -6.66
CA ILE A 206 -13.91 -8.05 -6.72
C ILE A 206 -14.28 -7.94 -8.20
N LYS A 207 -14.85 -9.02 -8.74
CA LYS A 207 -15.48 -9.06 -10.06
C LYS A 207 -16.91 -8.63 -9.84
N TYR A 208 -17.18 -7.33 -9.96
CA TYR A 208 -18.55 -6.78 -9.98
C TYR A 208 -19.44 -7.29 -8.84
N GLU A 209 -19.40 -6.67 -7.66
CA GLU A 209 -20.52 -6.59 -6.70
C GLU A 209 -20.02 -6.00 -5.37
N PHE A 210 -20.06 -4.68 -5.27
CA PHE A 210 -20.47 -4.04 -4.01
C PHE A 210 -21.78 -3.33 -4.35
N SER A 211 -22.80 -4.12 -4.64
CA SER A 211 -24.18 -3.70 -4.79
C SER A 211 -24.98 -4.34 -3.67
N LEU A 212 -25.04 -3.65 -2.54
CA LEU A 212 -26.22 -3.03 -1.95
C LEU A 212 -25.83 -2.42 -0.60
#